data_AF-A0A9P6XLF4-F1
#
_entry.id   AF-A0A9P6XLF4-F1
#
_cell.length_a   1.000
_cell.length_b   1.000
_cell.length_c   1.000
_cell.angle_alpha   90.00
_cell.angle_beta   90.00
_cell.angle_gamma   90.00
#
_symmetry.space_group_name_H-M   'P 1'
#
loop_
_entity.id
_entity.type
_entity.pdbx_description
1 polymer ?
#
loop_
_entity_poly.entity_id
_entity_poly.type
_entity_poly.pdbx_seq_one_letter_code
_entity_poly.pdbx_strand_id
1 'polypeptide(L)' 'MFGRWFEETDDAYVQGNQVQITPLVAGTVVAINADDGMRVERGQLLVQLYPSDTSVALQQAEANLAKTVRQTRGR' A
#
# COMPACT_ATOMS: atom_id res chain seq x y z
N MET A 1 -16.87 -22.15 -48.91
CA MET A 1 -15.48 -21.73 -49.17
C MET A 1 -15.15 -20.70 -48.10
N PHE A 2 -14.61 -21.12 -46.95
CA PHE A 2 -14.39 -20.24 -45.80
C PHE A 2 -13.09 -20.68 -45.10
N GLY A 3 -12.17 -19.75 -44.83
CA GLY A 3 -10.95 -20.04 -44.03
C GLY A 3 -9.64 -19.46 -44.56
N ARG A 4 -9.61 -18.69 -45.67
CA ARG A 4 -8.35 -18.19 -46.24
C ARG A 4 -7.72 -16.99 -45.48
N TRP A 5 -8.36 -16.46 -44.44
CA TRP A 5 -7.90 -15.25 -43.74
C TRP A 5 -8.04 -15.31 -42.22
N PHE A 6 -8.18 -16.49 -41.63
CA PHE A 6 -8.26 -16.64 -40.18
C PHE A 6 -7.01 -17.39 -39.72
N GLU A 7 -6.11 -16.67 -39.06
CA GLU A 7 -4.92 -17.24 -38.44
C GLU A 7 -5.22 -17.35 -36.95
N GLU A 8 -5.43 -18.58 -36.49
CA GLU A 8 -5.67 -18.94 -35.09
C GLU A 8 -4.35 -19.44 -34.53
N THR A 9 -3.89 -18.84 -33.44
CA THR A 9 -2.69 -19.26 -32.72
C THR A 9 -3.00 -19.30 -31.24
N ASP A 10 -2.63 -20.40 -30.60
CA ASP A 10 -2.67 -20.54 -29.14
C ASP A 10 -1.48 -19.82 -28.48
N ASP A 11 -0.46 -19.45 -29.27
CA ASP A 11 0.74 -18.76 -28.80
C ASP A 11 0.55 -17.24 -28.84
N ALA A 12 -0.30 -16.73 -27.95
CA ALA A 12 -0.51 -15.30 -27.76
C ALA A 12 0.01 -14.86 -26.37
N TYR A 13 1.10 -14.10 -26.35
CA TYR A 13 1.66 -13.53 -25.12
C TYR A 13 1.15 -12.11 -24.91
N VAL A 14 0.49 -11.88 -23.77
CA VAL A 14 0.05 -10.53 -23.37
C VAL A 14 1.14 -9.86 -22.54
N GLN A 15 1.58 -8.67 -22.98
CA GLN A 15 2.54 -7.88 -22.23
C GLN A 15 1.79 -6.95 -21.27
N GLY A 16 1.94 -7.19 -19.97
CA GLY A 16 1.42 -6.33 -18.91
C GLY A 16 2.52 -5.45 -18.31
N ASN A 17 2.19 -4.23 -17.91
CA ASN A 17 3.11 -3.41 -17.11
C ASN A 17 3.18 -3.98 -15.70
N GLN A 18 4.34 -4.52 -15.31
CA GLN A 18 4.58 -4.99 -13.94
C GLN A 18 5.29 -3.89 -13.15
N VAL A 19 4.72 -3.47 -12.03
CA VAL A 19 5.30 -2.47 -11.13
C VAL A 19 5.47 -3.10 -9.75
N GLN A 20 6.70 -3.09 -9.23
CA GLN A 20 6.98 -3.56 -7.88
C GLN A 20 6.61 -2.50 -6.85
N ILE A 21 5.85 -2.88 -5.83
CA ILE A 21 5.47 -2.02 -4.72
C ILE A 21 6.40 -2.32 -3.54
N THR A 22 7.20 -1.34 -3.15
CA THR A 22 8.14 -1.45 -2.02
C THR A 22 7.69 -0.53 -0.89
N PRO A 23 7.57 -1.01 0.36
CA PRO A 23 7.27 -0.15 1.49
C PRO A 23 8.40 0.85 1.74
N LEU A 24 8.04 2.08 2.10
CA LEU A 24 9.00 3.14 2.42
C LEU A 24 9.71 2.95 3.78
N VAL A 25 9.16 2.08 4.63
CA VAL A 25 9.66 1.83 6.00
C VAL A 25 9.80 0.33 6.20
N ALA A 26 10.91 -0.09 6.80
CA ALA A 26 11.09 -1.47 7.22
C ALA A 26 10.14 -1.79 8.39
N GLY A 27 9.36 -2.86 8.27
CA GLY A 27 8.42 -3.28 9.31
C GLY A 27 7.91 -4.69 9.04
N THR A 28 7.37 -5.34 10.07
CA THR A 28 6.78 -6.68 9.95
C THR A 28 5.46 -6.60 9.20
N VAL A 29 5.26 -7.41 8.15
CA VAL A 29 3.96 -7.48 7.45
C VAL A 29 2.94 -8.19 8.35
N VAL A 30 1.80 -7.54 8.58
CA VAL A 30 0.70 -8.06 9.41
C VAL A 30 -0.44 -8.59 8.54
N ALA A 31 -0.66 -7.97 7.39
CA ALA A 31 -1.67 -8.40 6.43
C ALA A 31 -1.25 -8.06 5.00
N ILE A 32 -1.58 -8.98 4.10
CA ILE A 32 -1.55 -8.76 2.66
C ILE A 32 -3.01 -8.89 2.19
N ASN A 33 -3.57 -7.80 1.68
CA ASN A 33 -4.97 -7.69 1.26
C ASN A 33 -5.11 -7.75 -0.27
N ALA A 34 -4.12 -8.32 -0.95
CA ALA A 34 -4.09 -8.49 -2.39
C ALA A 34 -3.60 -9.91 -2.72
N ASP A 35 -4.21 -10.51 -3.73
CA ASP A 35 -3.84 -11.83 -4.26
C ASP A 35 -3.42 -11.72 -5.73
N ASP A 36 -2.76 -12.75 -6.25
CA ASP A 36 -2.30 -12.76 -7.64
C ASP A 36 -3.50 -12.71 -8.61
N GLY A 37 -3.37 -11.90 -9.66
CA GLY A 37 -4.45 -11.62 -10.61
C GLY A 37 -5.62 -10.79 -10.05
N MET A 38 -5.57 -10.34 -8.79
CA MET A 38 -6.63 -9.53 -8.20
C MET A 38 -6.61 -8.10 -8.76
N ARG A 39 -7.76 -7.63 -9.26
CA ARG A 39 -7.93 -6.24 -9.68
C ARG A 39 -7.95 -5.34 -8.45
N VAL A 40 -7.05 -4.34 -8.42
CA VAL A 40 -6.94 -3.37 -7.33
C VAL A 40 -7.24 -1.95 -7.81
N GLU A 41 -7.77 -1.13 -6.91
CA GLU A 41 -8.09 0.27 -7.19
C GLU A 41 -7.09 1.23 -6.53
N ARG A 42 -7.02 2.47 -7.05
CA ARG A 42 -6.17 3.50 -6.46
C ARG A 42 -6.63 3.79 -5.03
N GLY A 43 -5.71 3.72 -4.09
CA GLY A 43 -5.98 3.98 -2.67
C GLY A 43 -6.41 2.73 -1.88
N GLN A 44 -6.53 1.58 -2.51
CA GLN A 44 -6.77 0.31 -1.82
C GLN A 44 -5.57 -0.04 -0.94
N LEU A 45 -5.83 -0.42 0.31
CA LEU A 45 -4.82 -0.93 1.23
C LEU A 45 -4.38 -2.32 0.76
N LEU A 46 -3.16 -2.43 0.24
CA LEU A 46 -2.62 -3.70 -0.27
C LEU A 46 -1.80 -4.45 0.79
N VAL A 47 -0.99 -3.74 1.58
CA VAL A 47 -0.12 -4.32 2.59
C VAL A 47 -0.21 -3.47 3.85
N GLN A 48 -0.38 -4.13 4.99
CA GLN A 48 -0.34 -3.51 6.30
C GLN A 48 0.92 -3.94 7.03
N LEU A 49 1.75 -2.96 7.39
CA LEU A 49 2.92 -3.18 8.24
C LEU A 49 2.54 -2.96 9.71
N TYR A 50 3.18 -3.71 10.60
CA TYR A 50 2.98 -3.59 12.04
C TYR A 50 3.48 -2.22 12.46
N PRO A 51 2.65 -1.43 13.17
CA PRO A 51 3.08 -0.14 13.69
C PRO A 51 3.99 -0.37 14.91
N SER A 52 5.22 -0.84 14.69
CA SER A 52 6.25 -0.81 15.72
C SER A 52 6.79 0.61 15.84
N ASP A 53 6.78 1.15 17.06
CA ASP A 53 7.32 2.44 17.54
C ASP A 53 6.62 3.75 17.16
N THR A 54 5.83 3.82 16.09
CA THR A 54 5.18 5.09 15.71
C THR A 54 4.13 5.56 16.71
N SER A 55 3.44 4.63 17.38
CA SER A 55 2.40 4.96 18.36
C SER A 55 2.96 5.60 19.64
N VAL A 56 4.16 5.20 20.08
CA VAL A 56 4.81 5.77 21.27
C VAL A 56 5.34 7.17 20.97
N ALA A 57 6.00 7.34 19.82
CA ALA A 57 6.50 8.65 19.39
C ALA A 57 5.35 9.67 19.18
N LEU A 58 4.23 9.23 18.60
CA LEU A 58 3.03 10.07 18.44
C LEU A 58 2.45 10.49 19.79
N GLN A 59 2.26 9.54 20.72
CA GLN A 59 1.76 9.84 22.07
C GLN A 59 2.70 10.80 22.83
N GLN A 60 4.01 10.65 22.68
CA GLN A 60 4.98 11.56 23.31
C GLN A 60 4.86 12.99 22.73
N ALA A 61 4.68 13.12 21.41
CA ALA A 61 4.49 14.40 20.75
C ALA A 61 3.17 15.08 21.18
N GLU A 62 2.08 14.33 21.29
CA GLU A 62 0.79 14.82 21.78
C GLU A 62 0.87 15.28 23.24
N ALA A 63 1.54 14.50 24.10
CA ALA A 63 1.75 14.87 25.51
C ALA A 63 2.56 16.17 25.64
N ASN A 64 3.61 16.33 24.82
CA ASN A 64 4.42 17.55 24.78
C ASN A 64 3.60 18.75 24.29
N LEU A 65 2.79 18.59 23.25
CA LEU A 65 1.90 19.64 22.76
C LEU A 65 0.89 20.06 23.85
N ALA A 66 0.29 19.10 24.55
CA ALA A 66 -0.67 19.35 25.62
C ALA A 66 -0.04 20.09 26.83
N LYS A 67 1.26 19.87 27.08
CA LYS A 67 2.01 20.60 28.11
C LYS A 67 2.26 22.05 27.68
N THR A 68 2.69 22.25 26.44
CA THR A 68 2.96 23.57 25.86
C THR A 68 1.69 24.42 25.77
N VAL A 69 0.57 23.86 25.30
CA VAL A 69 -0.73 24.55 25.23
C VAL A 69 -1.22 24.96 26.63
N ARG A 70 -1.02 24.12 27.65
CA ARG A 70 -1.34 24.48 29.04
C ARG A 70 -0.47 25.64 29.56
N GLN A 71 0.81 25.66 29.21
CA GLN A 71 1.71 26.75 29.60
C GLN A 71 1.39 28.08 28.90
N THR A 72 1.00 28.06 27.63
CA THR A 72 0.66 29.29 26.89
C THR A 72 -0.69 29.88 27.29
N ARG A 73 -1.64 29.03 27.71
CA ARG A 73 -2.98 29.47 28.14
C ARG A 73 -3.05 29.97 29.58
N GLY A 74 -2.04 29.64 30.40
CA GLY A 74 -1.91 30.13 31.77
C GLY A 74 -1.12 31.44 31.90
N ARG A 75 -0.79 32.10 30.78
CA ARG A 75 -0.09 33.38 30.71
C ARG A 75 -1.00 34.47 30.17
#